data_AF-A0AAN6IJ48-F1
#
_entry.id   AF-A0AAN6IJ48-F1
#
_cell.length_a   1.000
_cell.length_b   1.000
_cell.length_c   1.000
_cell.angle_alpha   90.00
_cell.angle_beta   90.00
_cell.angle_gamma   90.00
#
_symmetry.space_group_name_H-M   'P 1'
#
loop_
_entity.id
_entity.type
_entity.pdbx_description
1 polymer ?
#
loop_
_entity_poly.entity_id
_entity_poly.type
_entity_poly.pdbx_seq_one_letter_code
_entity_poly.pdbx_strand_id
1 'polypeptide(L)'
;YAYTPVLYICEFCLCYYANKTQYTRHRTKCTLQHPPGNEIYRKDDLSFFEIDGRRQRTYCRNLCLLSKCFLDHKTLYYDVDPFLFYILTQRDERGCHIIGYFSKEKESAENYNLACILTLPQYQRMGFGRVLMQFSYELSKAEGKVGSPEKPLSDLGLLSYRTFWSEMLVDLLVGYDGEISIDDLSQLTCFTVQDIMHALFSLDAIRYYHGQHCIVLSERVMEAHERFAKKKLRKVDSSCLKWTPKVFTQAELRYLQ
;
A
#
# COMPACT_ATOMS: atom_id res chain seq x y z
N TYR A 1 10.32 28.46 3.54
CA TYR A 1 10.13 27.37 2.57
C TYR A 1 9.13 27.71 1.47
N ALA A 2 7.95 28.29 1.76
CA ALA A 2 6.93 28.61 0.76
C ALA A 2 7.39 29.54 -0.39
N TYR A 3 8.35 30.42 -0.15
CA TYR A 3 8.89 31.35 -1.15
C TYR A 3 10.17 30.84 -1.84
N THR A 4 10.55 29.58 -1.59
CA THR A 4 11.76 28.99 -2.17
C THR A 4 11.39 28.26 -3.47
N PRO A 5 12.06 28.56 -4.61
CA PRO A 5 11.72 27.95 -5.89
C PRO A 5 12.05 26.45 -5.96
N VAL A 6 13.04 25.99 -5.16
CA VAL A 6 13.47 24.60 -5.11
C VAL A 6 13.67 24.18 -3.66
N LEU A 7 13.06 23.05 -3.29
CA LEU A 7 13.26 22.41 -1.99
C LEU A 7 14.15 21.18 -2.15
N TYR A 8 15.22 21.08 -1.36
CA TYR A 8 16.12 19.93 -1.37
C TYR A 8 15.71 18.95 -0.28
N ILE A 9 15.44 17.71 -0.63
CA ILE A 9 15.00 16.67 0.31
C ILE A 9 16.04 15.54 0.34
N CYS A 10 16.46 15.15 1.53
CA CYS A 10 17.33 13.97 1.70
C CYS A 10 16.52 12.69 1.46
N GLU A 11 16.96 11.86 0.52
CA GLU A 11 16.30 10.60 0.16
C GLU A 11 16.17 9.60 1.32
N PHE A 12 17.05 9.67 2.33
CA PHE A 12 17.10 8.68 3.42
C PHE A 12 16.40 9.13 4.69
N CYS A 13 16.57 10.38 5.13
CA CYS A 13 15.93 10.87 6.36
C CYS A 13 14.74 11.79 6.11
N LEU A 14 14.50 12.16 4.84
CA LEU A 14 13.44 13.07 4.39
C LEU A 14 13.52 14.49 4.95
N CYS A 15 14.61 14.87 5.62
CA CYS A 15 14.84 16.26 6.01
C CYS A 15 14.92 17.16 4.77
N TYR A 16 14.33 18.34 4.87
CA TYR A 16 14.19 19.29 3.77
C TYR A 16 14.92 20.61 4.04
N TYR A 17 15.54 21.17 3.00
CA TYR A 17 16.44 22.32 3.07
C TYR A 17 16.12 23.31 1.94
N ALA A 18 16.14 24.60 2.25
CA ALA A 18 15.91 25.66 1.26
C ALA A 18 17.14 25.90 0.38
N ASN A 19 18.35 25.62 0.90
CA ASN A 19 19.60 25.99 0.27
C ASN A 19 20.45 24.74 -0.03
N LYS A 20 21.03 24.68 -1.24
CA LYS A 20 21.90 23.57 -1.68
C LYS A 20 23.08 23.35 -0.74
N THR A 21 23.72 24.41 -0.23
CA THR A 21 24.85 24.31 0.70
C THR A 21 24.47 23.61 2.00
N GLN A 22 23.29 23.91 2.56
CA GLN A 22 22.80 23.24 3.77
C GLN A 22 22.52 21.76 3.51
N TYR A 23 21.89 21.45 2.37
CA TYR A 23 21.64 20.09 1.92
C TYR A 23 22.94 19.29 1.74
N THR A 24 23.93 19.83 1.03
CA THR A 24 25.23 19.16 0.84
C THR A 24 25.93 18.89 2.17
N ARG A 25 25.94 19.87 3.08
CA ARG A 25 26.49 19.69 4.44
C ARG A 25 25.72 18.65 5.25
N HIS A 26 24.41 18.53 5.05
CA HIS A 26 23.62 17.47 5.68
C HIS A 26 24.02 16.10 5.12
N ARG A 27 24.19 15.97 3.79
CA ARG A 27 24.58 14.70 3.15
C ARG A 27 25.95 14.18 3.57
N THR A 28 26.88 15.03 4.01
CA THR A 28 28.16 14.57 4.57
C THR A 28 28.05 14.05 6.01
N LYS A 29 26.94 14.33 6.71
CA LYS A 29 26.72 13.95 8.12
C LYS A 29 25.65 12.88 8.30
N CYS A 30 24.71 12.79 7.36
CA CYS A 30 23.63 11.82 7.43
C CYS A 30 24.19 10.41 7.28
N THR A 31 23.98 9.57 8.28
CA THR A 31 24.42 8.17 8.31
C THR A 31 23.32 7.20 7.87
N LEU A 32 22.08 7.67 7.70
CA LEU A 32 20.98 6.83 7.24
C LEU A 32 21.16 6.44 5.77
N GLN A 33 20.99 5.16 5.49
CA GLN A 33 21.00 4.58 4.14
C GLN A 33 19.69 3.81 3.84
N HIS A 34 18.73 3.82 4.75
CA HIS A 34 17.42 3.19 4.61
C HIS A 34 16.41 3.86 5.55
N PRO A 35 15.10 3.63 5.37
CA PRO A 35 14.08 4.14 6.29
C PRO A 35 14.31 3.64 7.74
N PRO A 36 14.09 4.47 8.77
CA PRO A 36 14.45 4.15 10.16
C PRO A 36 13.40 3.24 10.86
N GLY A 37 13.19 2.06 10.29
CA GLY A 37 12.24 1.05 10.78
C GLY A 37 12.76 -0.37 10.68
N ASN A 38 11.90 -1.34 10.96
CA ASN A 38 12.22 -2.75 10.81
C ASN A 38 12.02 -3.18 9.36
N GLU A 39 13.01 -3.82 8.75
CA GLU A 39 12.84 -4.47 7.45
C GLU A 39 11.99 -5.74 7.65
N ILE A 40 10.72 -5.71 7.24
CA ILE A 40 9.76 -6.80 7.45
C ILE A 40 9.54 -7.66 6.20
N TYR A 41 10.08 -7.24 5.06
CA TYR A 41 10.03 -7.99 3.81
C TYR A 41 11.25 -7.66 2.97
N ARG A 42 11.81 -8.69 2.34
CA ARG A 42 12.92 -8.56 1.40
C ARG A 42 12.83 -9.62 0.32
N LYS A 43 12.76 -9.20 -0.94
CA LYS A 43 12.84 -10.08 -2.12
C LYS A 43 13.51 -9.34 -3.26
N ASP A 44 14.52 -9.97 -3.85
CA ASP A 44 15.35 -9.36 -4.88
C ASP A 44 15.88 -7.99 -4.42
N ASP A 45 15.67 -6.93 -5.19
CA ASP A 45 16.04 -5.55 -4.88
C ASP A 45 14.96 -4.78 -4.07
N LEU A 46 13.79 -5.37 -3.80
CA LEU A 46 12.71 -4.70 -3.07
C LEU A 46 12.69 -5.05 -1.58
N SER A 47 12.45 -4.02 -0.76
CA SER A 47 12.34 -4.16 0.69
C SER A 47 11.20 -3.30 1.23
N PHE A 48 10.45 -3.81 2.23
CA PHE A 48 9.50 -3.00 3.01
C PHE A 48 10.01 -2.76 4.42
N PHE A 49 9.95 -1.50 4.84
CA PHE A 49 10.24 -1.09 6.20
C PHE A 49 8.96 -0.70 6.93
N GLU A 50 8.75 -1.29 8.10
CA GLU A 50 7.67 -0.90 9.01
C GLU A 50 8.19 0.14 10.00
N ILE A 51 7.50 1.28 10.07
CA ILE A 51 7.84 2.40 10.93
C ILE A 51 6.64 2.76 11.79
N ASP A 52 6.86 2.86 13.10
CA ASP A 52 5.87 3.41 14.03
C ASP A 52 6.02 4.93 14.09
N GLY A 53 4.96 5.66 13.75
CA GLY A 53 4.97 7.12 13.76
C GLY A 53 5.27 7.74 15.13
N ARG A 54 4.88 7.09 16.23
CA ARG A 54 5.20 7.52 17.60
C ARG A 54 6.70 7.39 17.90
N ARG A 55 7.36 6.39 17.34
CA ARG A 55 8.80 6.14 17.54
C ARG A 55 9.67 6.99 16.61
N GLN A 56 9.19 7.30 15.40
CA GLN A 56 9.94 8.02 14.36
C GLN A 56 9.24 9.30 13.89
N ARG A 57 8.79 10.13 14.84
CA ARG A 57 7.97 11.33 14.57
C ARG A 57 8.53 12.24 13.48
N THR A 58 9.82 12.57 13.55
CA THR A 58 10.45 13.47 12.57
C THR A 58 10.41 12.88 11.16
N TYR A 59 10.77 11.61 11.00
CA TYR A 59 10.76 10.95 9.70
C TYR A 59 9.34 10.87 9.14
N CYS A 60 8.38 10.43 9.95
CA CYS A 60 6.98 10.29 9.50
C CYS A 60 6.33 11.64 9.18
N ARG A 61 6.61 12.70 9.95
CA ARG A 61 6.16 14.06 9.62
C ARG A 61 6.74 14.55 8.29
N ASN A 62 8.04 14.35 8.08
CA ASN A 62 8.69 14.71 6.81
C ASN A 62 8.09 13.95 5.63
N LEU A 63 7.82 12.64 5.80
CA LEU A 63 7.14 11.82 4.80
C LEU A 63 5.72 12.33 4.52
N CYS A 64 4.96 12.67 5.56
CA CYS A 64 3.62 13.23 5.41
C CYS A 64 3.62 14.58 4.66
N LEU A 65 4.59 15.45 4.96
CA LEU A 65 4.77 16.73 4.26
C LEU A 65 5.10 16.50 2.78
N LEU A 66 6.05 15.61 2.48
CA LEU A 66 6.37 15.22 1.10
C LEU A 66 5.15 14.65 0.39
N SER A 67 4.40 13.79 1.07
CA SER A 67 3.21 13.15 0.51
C SER A 67 2.08 14.15 0.24
N LYS A 68 1.94 15.19 1.06
CA LYS A 68 0.91 16.23 0.89
C LYS A 68 1.08 17.01 -0.42
N CYS A 69 2.30 17.09 -0.94
CA CYS A 69 2.57 17.70 -2.25
C CYS A 69 1.91 16.95 -3.42
N PHE A 70 1.49 15.70 -3.22
CA PHE A 70 0.94 14.84 -4.26
C PHE A 70 -0.43 14.23 -3.89
N LEU A 71 -0.95 14.52 -2.69
CA LEU A 71 -2.24 14.04 -2.20
C LEU A 71 -3.08 15.23 -1.72
N ASP A 72 -4.16 15.53 -2.43
CA ASP A 72 -5.02 16.68 -2.14
C ASP A 72 -5.78 16.50 -0.83
N HIS A 73 -6.31 15.30 -0.59
CA HIS A 73 -7.15 14.99 0.56
C HIS A 73 -6.40 14.56 1.83
N LYS A 74 -5.05 14.69 1.87
CA LYS A 74 -4.30 14.36 3.09
C LYS A 74 -4.48 15.48 4.13
N THR A 75 -5.23 15.19 5.19
CA THR A 75 -5.57 16.13 6.27
C THR A 75 -4.59 16.06 7.45
N LEU A 76 -4.09 14.86 7.78
CA LEU A 76 -3.19 14.62 8.90
C LEU A 76 -1.73 14.51 8.45
N TYR A 77 -0.89 15.45 8.90
CA TYR A 77 0.54 15.48 8.60
C TYR A 77 1.45 15.80 9.80
N TYR A 78 0.91 16.32 10.91
CA TYR A 78 1.68 16.56 12.14
C TYR A 78 1.45 15.50 13.21
N ASP A 79 0.22 15.01 13.33
CA ASP A 79 -0.09 13.89 14.21
C ASP A 79 0.12 12.57 13.46
N VAL A 80 1.22 11.91 13.81
CA VAL A 80 1.67 10.66 13.19
C VAL A 80 1.68 9.50 14.18
N ASP A 81 1.46 9.79 15.47
CA ASP A 81 1.48 8.80 16.54
C ASP A 81 0.44 7.67 16.34
N PRO A 82 -0.76 7.93 15.76
CA PRO A 82 -1.75 6.89 15.47
C PRO A 82 -1.40 5.92 14.34
N PHE A 83 -0.35 6.17 13.57
CA PHE A 83 -0.11 5.49 12.31
C PHE A 83 1.14 4.58 12.33
N LEU A 84 1.01 3.44 11.66
CA LEU A 84 2.12 2.70 11.09
C LEU A 84 2.36 3.16 9.65
N PHE A 85 3.61 3.16 9.23
CA PHE A 85 4.03 3.49 7.87
C PHE A 85 4.81 2.31 7.29
N TYR A 86 4.43 1.88 6.09
CA TYR A 86 5.06 0.79 5.37
C TYR A 86 5.74 1.35 4.13
N ILE A 87 7.07 1.46 4.18
CA ILE A 87 7.88 2.13 3.17
C ILE A 87 8.43 1.11 2.20
N LEU A 88 8.03 1.20 0.93
CA LEU A 88 8.62 0.43 -0.16
C LEU A 88 9.91 1.11 -0.63
N THR A 89 10.97 0.32 -0.71
CA THR A 89 12.28 0.77 -1.18
C THR A 89 12.86 -0.15 -2.25
N GLN A 90 13.71 0.42 -3.10
CA GLN A 90 14.60 -0.31 -4.00
C GLN A 90 16.02 -0.22 -3.47
N ARG A 91 16.71 -1.35 -3.40
CA ARG A 91 18.05 -1.46 -2.85
C ARG A 91 19.10 -1.51 -3.95
N ASP A 92 20.17 -0.74 -3.77
CA ASP A 92 21.40 -0.81 -4.55
C ASP A 92 22.63 -0.84 -3.61
N GLU A 93 23.83 -0.59 -4.17
CA GLU A 93 25.09 -0.53 -3.41
C GLU A 93 25.18 0.64 -2.43
N ARG A 94 24.36 1.68 -2.60
CA ARG A 94 24.35 2.92 -1.81
C ARG A 94 23.32 2.92 -0.70
N GLY A 95 22.29 2.08 -0.79
CA GLY A 95 21.27 1.94 0.26
C GLY A 95 19.91 1.49 -0.26
N CYS A 96 18.87 1.83 0.50
CA CYS A 96 17.46 1.58 0.19
C CYS A 96 16.77 2.90 -0.16
N HIS A 97 16.47 3.09 -1.44
CA HIS A 97 15.86 4.29 -2.00
C HIS A 97 14.34 4.20 -1.92
N ILE A 98 13.70 5.18 -1.29
CA ILE A 98 12.25 5.22 -1.17
C ILE A 98 11.58 5.31 -2.55
N ILE A 99 10.66 4.37 -2.80
CA ILE A 99 9.80 4.38 -4.00
C ILE A 99 8.44 4.99 -3.67
N GLY A 100 7.90 4.62 -2.50
CA GLY A 100 6.55 4.94 -2.10
C GLY A 100 6.24 4.34 -0.74
N TYR A 101 5.02 4.58 -0.27
CA TYR A 101 4.58 4.06 1.02
C TYR A 101 3.06 3.92 1.06
N PHE A 102 2.59 3.22 2.08
CA PHE A 102 1.26 3.44 2.61
C PHE A 102 1.29 3.60 4.13
N SER A 103 0.30 4.28 4.68
CA SER A 103 0.06 4.35 6.12
C SER A 103 -1.15 3.51 6.50
N LYS A 104 -1.17 3.02 7.74
CA LYS A 104 -2.26 2.24 8.33
C LYS A 104 -2.48 2.74 9.76
N GLU A 105 -3.72 2.96 10.15
CA GLU A 105 -4.04 3.25 11.55
C GLU A 105 -3.71 2.03 12.42
N LYS A 106 -3.17 2.27 13.60
CA LYS A 106 -2.91 1.21 14.58
C LYS A 106 -4.20 0.53 15.02
N GLU A 107 -5.28 1.30 15.08
CA GLU A 107 -6.64 0.86 15.35
C GLU A 107 -7.59 1.68 14.47
N SER A 108 -8.34 1.00 13.61
CA SER A 108 -9.31 1.62 12.70
C SER A 108 -10.70 1.09 13.05
N ALA A 109 -11.63 1.97 13.42
CA ALA A 109 -13.01 1.60 13.70
C ALA A 109 -13.69 0.90 12.49
N GLU A 110 -13.39 1.39 11.28
CA GLU A 110 -13.94 0.88 10.01
C GLU A 110 -13.11 -0.29 9.42
N ASN A 111 -12.12 -0.81 10.15
CA ASN A 111 -11.18 -1.84 9.67
C ASN A 111 -10.49 -1.50 8.34
N TYR A 112 -10.14 -0.23 8.11
CA TYR A 112 -9.32 0.14 6.97
C TYR A 112 -7.91 -0.45 7.11
N ASN A 113 -7.46 -1.17 6.07
CA ASN A 113 -6.10 -1.72 6.05
C ASN A 113 -5.07 -0.74 5.49
N LEU A 114 -5.54 0.40 4.99
CA LEU A 114 -4.74 1.43 4.35
C LEU A 114 -5.44 2.79 4.48
N ALA A 115 -4.73 3.79 4.99
CA ALA A 115 -5.20 5.16 5.14
C ALA A 115 -4.76 6.05 3.96
N CYS A 116 -3.45 6.20 3.77
CA CYS A 116 -2.88 6.90 2.61
C CYS A 116 -1.96 5.97 1.85
N ILE A 117 -1.90 6.10 0.53
CA ILE A 117 -0.95 5.41 -0.35
C ILE A 117 -0.35 6.40 -1.35
N LEU A 118 0.95 6.29 -1.57
CA LEU A 118 1.66 7.10 -2.55
C LEU A 118 2.80 6.32 -3.17
N THR A 119 2.86 6.32 -4.51
CA THR A 119 4.11 6.09 -5.25
C THR A 119 4.67 7.45 -5.65
N LEU A 120 5.94 7.72 -5.33
CA LEU A 120 6.56 9.00 -5.67
C LEU A 120 6.52 9.22 -7.20
N PRO A 121 6.33 10.46 -7.68
CA PRO A 121 6.09 10.73 -9.10
C PRO A 121 7.11 10.09 -10.06
N GLN A 122 8.39 10.11 -9.72
CA GLN A 122 9.48 9.54 -10.53
C GLN A 122 9.42 8.00 -10.67
N TYR A 123 8.57 7.32 -9.90
CA TYR A 123 8.38 5.87 -9.93
C TYR A 123 6.95 5.46 -10.32
N GLN A 124 6.09 6.41 -10.69
CA GLN A 124 4.73 6.11 -11.11
C GLN A 124 4.70 5.32 -12.42
N ARG A 125 3.63 4.54 -12.63
CA ARG A 125 3.42 3.66 -13.80
C ARG A 125 4.48 2.55 -13.99
N MET A 126 5.33 2.30 -13.00
CA MET A 126 6.31 1.21 -13.00
C MET A 126 5.82 -0.06 -12.27
N GLY A 127 4.54 -0.12 -11.89
CA GLY A 127 3.92 -1.25 -11.19
C GLY A 127 4.04 -1.24 -9.66
N PHE A 128 4.72 -0.26 -9.07
CA PHE A 128 4.92 -0.20 -7.61
C PHE A 128 3.65 0.10 -6.81
N GLY A 129 2.68 0.82 -7.39
CA GLY A 129 1.36 1.00 -6.77
C GLY A 129 0.67 -0.34 -6.50
N ARG A 130 0.74 -1.28 -7.46
CA ARG A 130 0.23 -2.64 -7.31
C ARG A 130 0.95 -3.41 -6.21
N VAL A 131 2.26 -3.24 -6.08
CA VAL A 131 3.07 -3.87 -5.03
C VAL A 131 2.65 -3.35 -3.64
N LEU A 132 2.46 -2.03 -3.50
CA LEU A 132 2.00 -1.42 -2.25
C LEU A 132 0.61 -1.93 -1.85
N MET A 133 -0.34 -1.99 -2.78
CA MET A 133 -1.68 -2.52 -2.55
C MET A 133 -1.66 -4.02 -2.20
N GLN A 134 -0.89 -4.82 -2.93
CA GLN A 134 -0.78 -6.24 -2.64
C GLN A 134 -0.19 -6.45 -1.23
N PHE A 135 0.84 -5.69 -0.86
CA PHE A 135 1.47 -5.79 0.45
C PHE A 135 0.50 -5.44 1.59
N SER A 136 -0.36 -4.43 1.44
CA SER A 136 -1.36 -4.12 2.48
C SER A 136 -2.33 -5.27 2.72
N TYR A 137 -2.70 -6.02 1.67
CA TYR A 137 -3.53 -7.22 1.82
C TYR A 137 -2.76 -8.44 2.34
N GLU A 138 -1.47 -8.58 2.07
CA GLU A 138 -0.66 -9.63 2.73
C GLU A 138 -0.58 -9.41 4.24
N LEU A 139 -0.56 -8.15 4.71
CA LEU A 139 -0.69 -7.85 6.13
C LEU A 139 -2.09 -8.22 6.67
N SER A 140 -3.16 -7.88 5.95
CA SER A 140 -4.54 -8.28 6.30
C SER A 140 -4.69 -9.80 6.43
N LYS A 141 -4.09 -10.57 5.51
CA LYS A 141 -4.05 -12.04 5.57
C LYS A 141 -3.31 -12.53 6.82
N ALA A 142 -2.15 -11.96 7.12
CA ALA A 142 -1.39 -12.30 8.32
C ALA A 142 -2.13 -11.94 9.63
N GLU A 143 -3.03 -10.95 9.59
CA GLU A 143 -3.91 -10.59 10.70
C GLU A 143 -5.18 -11.45 10.78
N GLY A 144 -5.51 -12.21 9.74
CA GLY A 144 -6.78 -12.94 9.63
C GLY A 144 -7.99 -12.00 9.55
N LYS A 145 -7.83 -10.82 8.96
CA LYS A 145 -8.89 -9.79 8.87
C LYS A 145 -9.11 -9.37 7.43
N VAL A 146 -10.38 -9.12 7.07
CA VAL A 146 -10.73 -8.42 5.84
C VAL A 146 -10.43 -6.93 5.98
N GLY A 147 -10.17 -6.25 4.86
CA GLY A 147 -9.90 -4.82 4.86
C GLY A 147 -10.19 -4.14 3.53
N SER A 148 -10.33 -2.82 3.60
CA SER A 148 -10.51 -1.91 2.46
C SER A 148 -9.62 -0.68 2.66
N PRO A 149 -9.23 0.05 1.60
CA PRO A 149 -8.64 1.37 1.79
C PRO A 149 -9.66 2.38 2.35
N GLU A 150 -9.16 3.38 3.07
CA GLU A 150 -9.93 4.52 3.58
C GLU A 150 -10.61 5.29 2.43
N LYS A 151 -11.83 5.77 2.70
CA LYS A 151 -12.67 6.50 1.75
C LYS A 151 -12.80 7.98 2.20
N PRO A 152 -12.87 8.94 1.25
CA PRO A 152 -12.83 8.77 -0.20
C PRO A 152 -11.40 8.56 -0.74
N LEU A 153 -11.27 7.69 -1.75
CA LEU A 153 -10.04 7.54 -2.54
C LEU A 153 -9.89 8.71 -3.53
N SER A 154 -8.64 9.04 -3.90
CA SER A 154 -8.39 9.88 -5.08
C SER A 154 -8.80 9.16 -6.36
N ASP A 155 -9.10 9.90 -7.44
CA ASP A 155 -9.50 9.29 -8.73
C ASP A 155 -8.48 8.25 -9.23
N LEU A 156 -7.18 8.58 -9.12
CA LEU A 156 -6.09 7.67 -9.47
C LEU A 156 -6.06 6.44 -8.55
N GLY A 157 -6.29 6.64 -7.25
CA GLY A 157 -6.38 5.56 -6.26
C GLY A 157 -7.54 4.62 -6.55
N LEU A 158 -8.74 5.16 -6.79
CA LEU A 158 -9.95 4.41 -7.09
C LEU A 158 -9.80 3.57 -8.37
N LEU A 159 -9.28 4.16 -9.45
CA LEU A 159 -9.02 3.43 -10.69
C LEU A 159 -8.02 2.29 -10.47
N SER A 160 -6.94 2.57 -9.73
CA SER A 160 -5.91 1.57 -9.44
C SER A 160 -6.43 0.41 -8.60
N TYR A 161 -7.25 0.68 -7.56
CA TYR A 161 -7.87 -0.35 -6.73
C TYR A 161 -8.88 -1.20 -7.50
N ARG A 162 -9.72 -0.59 -8.35
CA ARG A 162 -10.65 -1.34 -9.21
C ARG A 162 -9.92 -2.32 -10.11
N THR A 163 -8.87 -1.87 -10.80
CA THR A 163 -8.04 -2.74 -11.62
C THR A 163 -7.37 -3.83 -10.79
N PHE A 164 -6.80 -3.48 -9.63
CA PHE A 164 -6.15 -4.44 -8.73
C PHE A 164 -7.11 -5.54 -8.25
N TRP A 165 -8.31 -5.18 -7.76
CA TRP A 165 -9.28 -6.16 -7.28
C TRP A 165 -9.75 -7.08 -8.40
N SER A 166 -10.10 -6.52 -9.56
CA SER A 166 -10.53 -7.31 -10.71
C SER A 166 -9.45 -8.29 -11.18
N GLU A 167 -8.19 -7.85 -11.27
CA GLU A 167 -7.07 -8.72 -11.62
C GLU A 167 -6.88 -9.85 -10.60
N MET A 168 -6.88 -9.54 -9.30
CA MET A 168 -6.68 -10.53 -8.25
C MET A 168 -7.81 -11.56 -8.19
N LEU A 169 -9.07 -11.14 -8.40
CA LEU A 169 -10.22 -12.04 -8.44
C LEU A 169 -10.18 -12.93 -9.69
N VAL A 170 -9.85 -12.39 -10.85
CA VAL A 170 -9.75 -13.19 -12.08
C VAL A 170 -8.60 -14.20 -11.97
N ASP A 171 -7.42 -13.80 -11.49
CA ASP A 171 -6.29 -14.71 -11.22
C ASP A 171 -6.73 -15.88 -10.29
N LEU A 172 -7.53 -15.59 -9.27
CA LEU A 172 -8.03 -16.61 -8.33
C LEU A 172 -9.09 -17.52 -8.96
N LEU A 173 -10.08 -16.95 -9.63
CA LEU A 173 -11.20 -17.67 -10.24
C LEU A 173 -10.76 -18.60 -11.38
N VAL A 174 -9.78 -18.18 -12.20
CA VAL A 174 -9.22 -19.02 -13.28
C VAL A 174 -8.49 -20.24 -12.71
N GLY A 175 -7.88 -20.11 -11.53
CA GLY A 175 -7.15 -21.20 -10.86
C GLY A 175 -8.02 -22.09 -9.96
N TYR A 176 -9.30 -21.76 -9.79
CA TYR A 176 -10.21 -22.47 -8.89
C TYR A 176 -11.07 -23.46 -9.66
N ASP A 177 -11.10 -24.71 -9.20
CA ASP A 177 -11.95 -25.76 -9.78
C ASP A 177 -13.24 -25.88 -8.95
N GLY A 178 -14.39 -25.59 -9.56
CA GLY A 178 -15.70 -25.67 -8.94
C GLY A 178 -16.35 -24.32 -8.60
N GLU A 179 -17.41 -24.39 -7.80
CA GLU A 179 -18.18 -23.22 -7.37
C GLU A 179 -17.52 -22.54 -6.16
N ILE A 180 -17.50 -21.21 -6.16
CA ILE A 180 -16.94 -20.40 -5.07
C ILE A 180 -17.92 -19.30 -4.68
N SER A 181 -18.15 -19.14 -3.38
CA SER A 181 -19.03 -18.09 -2.87
C SER A 181 -18.29 -16.75 -2.72
N ILE A 182 -19.05 -15.66 -2.58
CA ILE A 182 -18.47 -14.33 -2.30
C ILE A 182 -17.76 -14.30 -0.94
N ASP A 183 -18.27 -15.06 0.03
CA ASP A 183 -17.65 -15.18 1.36
C ASP A 183 -16.32 -15.92 1.29
N ASP A 184 -16.22 -17.00 0.49
CA ASP A 184 -14.96 -17.71 0.25
C ASP A 184 -13.93 -16.79 -0.42
N LEU A 185 -14.34 -16.01 -1.43
CA LEU A 185 -13.48 -15.00 -2.06
C LEU A 185 -12.97 -13.98 -1.02
N SER A 186 -13.83 -13.54 -0.10
CA SER A 186 -13.47 -12.61 0.97
C SER A 186 -12.43 -13.20 1.92
N GLN A 187 -12.60 -14.47 2.31
CA GLN A 187 -11.64 -15.16 3.18
C GLN A 187 -10.29 -15.40 2.48
N LEU A 188 -10.27 -15.78 1.20
CA LEU A 188 -9.04 -16.06 0.45
C LEU A 188 -8.25 -14.80 0.11
N THR A 189 -8.95 -13.69 -0.17
CA THR A 189 -8.32 -12.44 -0.62
C THR A 189 -8.12 -11.41 0.48
N CYS A 190 -8.88 -11.52 1.58
CA CYS A 190 -9.08 -10.49 2.59
C CYS A 190 -9.71 -9.19 2.07
N PHE A 191 -10.36 -9.24 0.90
CA PHE A 191 -11.15 -8.12 0.40
C PHE A 191 -12.50 -8.09 1.12
N THR A 192 -13.06 -6.89 1.29
CA THR A 192 -14.44 -6.80 1.78
C THR A 192 -15.42 -7.33 0.74
N VAL A 193 -16.57 -7.84 1.18
CA VAL A 193 -17.67 -8.26 0.30
C VAL A 193 -18.06 -7.13 -0.66
N GLN A 194 -18.07 -5.87 -0.19
CA GLN A 194 -18.37 -4.71 -1.02
C GLN A 194 -17.37 -4.54 -2.16
N ASP A 195 -16.07 -4.66 -1.89
CA ASP A 195 -15.02 -4.50 -2.88
C ASP A 195 -15.05 -5.63 -3.92
N ILE A 196 -15.34 -6.86 -3.48
CA ILE A 196 -15.54 -8.02 -4.36
C ILE A 196 -16.73 -7.79 -5.28
N MET A 197 -17.88 -7.39 -4.73
CA MET A 197 -19.08 -7.11 -5.51
C MET A 197 -18.82 -6.02 -6.55
N HIS A 198 -18.17 -4.91 -6.16
CA HIS A 198 -17.82 -3.85 -7.09
C HIS A 198 -16.91 -4.35 -8.24
N ALA A 199 -15.91 -5.17 -7.93
CA ALA A 199 -15.01 -5.73 -8.94
C ALA A 199 -15.75 -6.69 -9.88
N LEU A 200 -16.55 -7.62 -9.34
CA LEU A 200 -17.33 -8.58 -10.14
C LEU A 200 -18.38 -7.89 -11.01
N PHE A 201 -19.06 -6.85 -10.52
CA PHE A 201 -19.96 -6.03 -11.34
C PHE A 201 -19.23 -5.32 -12.47
N SER A 202 -18.02 -4.79 -12.21
CA SER A 202 -17.22 -4.14 -13.26
C SER A 202 -16.74 -5.11 -14.36
N LEU A 203 -16.68 -6.40 -14.04
CA LEU A 203 -16.32 -7.48 -14.96
C LEU A 203 -17.53 -8.09 -15.68
N ASP A 204 -18.76 -7.67 -15.33
CA ASP A 204 -20.01 -8.33 -15.76
C ASP A 204 -20.01 -9.85 -15.43
N ALA A 205 -19.45 -10.19 -14.26
CA ALA A 205 -19.20 -11.57 -13.86
C ALA A 205 -20.28 -12.17 -12.95
N ILE A 206 -21.26 -11.38 -12.49
CA ILE A 206 -22.36 -11.87 -11.65
C ILE A 206 -23.56 -12.18 -12.53
N ARG A 207 -24.02 -13.44 -12.53
CA ARG A 207 -25.22 -13.89 -13.25
C ARG A 207 -26.24 -14.48 -12.29
N TYR A 208 -27.48 -14.60 -12.73
CA TYR A 208 -28.54 -15.25 -11.98
C TYR A 208 -28.98 -16.52 -12.71
N TYR A 209 -28.91 -17.66 -12.03
CA TYR A 209 -29.24 -18.96 -12.59
C TYR A 209 -30.00 -19.81 -11.56
N HIS A 210 -31.16 -20.36 -11.95
CA HIS A 210 -32.04 -21.18 -11.09
C HIS A 210 -32.31 -20.65 -9.68
N GLY A 211 -32.48 -19.34 -9.51
CA GLY A 211 -32.78 -18.76 -8.21
C GLY A 211 -31.57 -18.30 -7.40
N GLN A 212 -30.35 -18.47 -7.93
CA GLN A 212 -29.10 -18.17 -7.23
C GLN A 212 -28.17 -17.28 -8.06
N HIS A 213 -27.35 -16.48 -7.39
CA HIS A 213 -26.27 -15.74 -8.03
C HIS A 213 -25.06 -16.64 -8.25
N CYS A 214 -24.56 -16.69 -9.48
CA CYS A 214 -23.34 -17.42 -9.83
C CYS A 214 -22.30 -16.47 -10.43
N ILE A 215 -21.02 -16.82 -10.23
CA ILE A 215 -19.88 -16.08 -10.77
C ILE A 215 -19.45 -16.75 -12.07
N VAL A 216 -19.49 -16.02 -13.18
CA VAL A 216 -19.16 -16.53 -14.51
C VAL A 216 -18.22 -15.55 -15.21
N LEU A 217 -17.01 -15.99 -15.51
CA LEU A 217 -16.07 -15.20 -16.31
C LEU A 217 -16.41 -15.34 -17.80
N SER A 218 -16.50 -14.21 -18.52
CA SER A 218 -16.66 -14.23 -19.97
C SER A 218 -15.35 -14.59 -20.68
N GLU A 219 -15.45 -15.14 -21.90
CA GLU A 219 -14.28 -15.41 -22.74
C GLU A 219 -13.39 -14.16 -22.90
N ARG A 220 -14.01 -12.98 -23.05
CA ARG A 220 -13.30 -11.69 -23.12
C ARG A 220 -12.44 -11.43 -21.88
N VAL A 221 -12.93 -11.75 -20.68
CA VAL A 221 -12.19 -11.58 -19.43
C VAL A 221 -11.05 -12.61 -19.35
N MET A 222 -11.30 -13.86 -19.75
CA MET A 222 -10.27 -14.90 -19.82
C MET A 222 -9.14 -14.54 -20.78
N GLU A 223 -9.44 -14.10 -22.00
CA GLU A 223 -8.44 -13.65 -22.97
C GLU A 223 -7.62 -12.44 -22.48
N ALA A 224 -8.28 -11.52 -21.76
CA ALA A 224 -7.61 -10.37 -21.17
C ALA A 224 -6.64 -10.81 -20.07
N HIS A 225 -7.05 -11.77 -19.24
CA HIS A 225 -6.22 -12.37 -18.21
C HIS A 225 -5.02 -13.11 -18.81
N GLU A 226 -5.19 -13.92 -19.85
CA GLU A 226 -4.06 -14.60 -20.53
C GLU A 226 -3.03 -13.62 -21.09
N ARG A 227 -3.50 -12.52 -21.71
CA ARG A 227 -2.63 -11.43 -22.19
C ARG A 227 -1.88 -10.76 -21.05
N PHE A 228 -2.53 -10.61 -19.90
CA PHE A 228 -1.94 -10.01 -18.72
C PHE A 228 -0.96 -10.94 -18.01
N ALA A 229 -1.25 -12.24 -17.92
CA ALA A 229 -0.40 -13.25 -17.31
C ALA A 229 0.95 -13.40 -18.02
N LYS A 230 1.02 -13.10 -19.32
CA LYS A 230 2.28 -13.04 -20.08
C LYS A 230 3.18 -11.87 -19.66
N LYS A 231 2.66 -10.86 -18.97
CA LYS A 231 3.46 -9.74 -18.46
C LYS A 231 4.20 -10.16 -17.21
N LYS A 232 5.50 -9.90 -17.16
CA LYS A 232 6.35 -10.16 -16.00
C LYS A 232 6.10 -9.10 -14.92
N LEU A 233 5.02 -9.27 -14.16
CA LEU A 233 4.62 -8.34 -13.11
C LEU A 233 5.35 -8.64 -11.81
N ARG A 234 5.67 -7.58 -11.08
CA ARG A 234 6.17 -7.70 -9.71
C ARG A 234 5.02 -8.13 -8.81
N LYS A 235 5.12 -9.33 -8.23
CA LYS A 235 4.19 -9.86 -7.23
C LYS A 235 4.89 -9.90 -5.88
N VAL A 236 4.15 -9.58 -4.82
CA VAL A 236 4.61 -9.77 -3.44
C VAL A 236 4.60 -11.27 -3.13
N ASP A 237 5.68 -11.75 -2.52
CA ASP A 237 5.83 -13.15 -2.11
C ASP A 237 5.60 -13.27 -0.61
N SER A 238 4.48 -13.88 -0.21
CA SER A 238 4.12 -14.02 1.19
C SER A 238 5.17 -14.76 2.02
N SER A 239 5.95 -15.67 1.42
CA SER A 239 7.03 -16.40 2.13
C SER A 239 8.19 -15.50 2.56
N CYS A 240 8.35 -14.34 1.92
CA CYS A 240 9.36 -13.35 2.26
C CYS A 240 8.90 -12.34 3.32
N LEU A 241 7.62 -12.38 3.75
CA LEU A 241 7.08 -11.53 4.79
C LEU A 241 7.47 -12.08 6.18
N LYS A 242 8.33 -11.36 6.88
CA LYS A 242 8.76 -11.64 8.25
C LYS A 242 8.07 -10.68 9.20
N TRP A 243 6.79 -10.93 9.46
CA TRP A 243 5.95 -10.02 10.22
C TRP A 243 4.92 -10.78 11.06
N THR A 244 4.60 -10.22 12.23
CA THR A 244 3.54 -10.71 13.11
C THR A 244 2.66 -9.54 13.52
N PRO A 245 1.33 -9.74 13.61
CA PRO A 245 0.41 -8.70 14.06
C PRO A 245 0.86 -8.06 15.39
N LYS A 246 0.87 -6.74 15.42
CA LYS A 246 1.19 -5.99 16.63
C LYS A 246 -0.01 -5.94 17.56
N VAL A 247 0.25 -6.19 18.83
CA VAL A 247 -0.70 -5.93 19.92
C VAL A 247 -0.30 -4.61 20.56
N PHE A 248 -1.16 -3.59 20.45
CA PHE A 248 -0.93 -2.30 21.07
C PHE A 248 -1.57 -2.27 22.46
N THR A 249 -0.84 -1.78 23.45
CA THR A 249 -1.38 -1.55 24.79
C THR A 249 -2.29 -0.31 24.81
N GLN A 250 -3.23 -0.24 25.77
CA GLN A 250 -4.04 0.99 25.96
C GLN A 250 -3.19 2.24 26.15
N ALA A 251 -2.01 2.13 26.78
CA ALA A 251 -1.07 3.24 26.95
C ALA A 251 -0.47 3.73 25.62
N GLU A 252 -0.35 2.83 24.64
CA GLU A 252 0.09 3.14 23.30
C GLU A 252 -0.98 3.82 22.47
N LEU A 253 -2.26 3.56 22.78
CA LEU A 253 -3.46 4.04 22.06
C LEU A 253 -4.13 5.28 22.70
N ARG A 254 -3.55 5.87 23.76
CA ARG A 254 -4.17 6.99 24.53
C ARG A 254 -4.56 8.24 23.73
N TYR A 255 -4.13 8.37 22.48
CA TYR A 255 -4.51 9.47 21.60
C TYR A 255 -5.91 9.30 20.96
N LEU A 256 -6.57 8.15 21.17
CA LEU A 256 -7.94 7.87 20.69
C LEU A 256 -9.05 8.26 21.70
N GLN A 257 -8.68 8.84 22.84
CA GLN A 257 -9.60 9.35 23.87
C GLN A 257 -9.68 10.87 23.83
#